data_AF-A0AAW1BKC1-F1
#
_entry.id   AF-A0AAW1BKC1-F1
#
_cell.length_a   1.000
_cell.length_b   1.000
_cell.length_c   1.000
_cell.angle_alpha   90.00
_cell.angle_beta   90.00
_cell.angle_gamma   90.00
#
_symmetry.space_group_name_H-M   'P 1'
#
loop_
_entity.id
_entity.type
_entity.pdbx_description
1 polymer ?
#
loop_
_entity_poly.entity_id
_entity_poly.type
_entity_poly.pdbx_seq_one_letter_code
_entity_poly.pdbx_strand_id
1 'polypeptide(L)'
;MYAFRGKSLRRVCVSVRCARMTFHIRTLRLPAAHTPARCHITTALLIVFLASGRGQLFPGCGGRQENGFLPKPNRSREEMKAGGEENVGAPSVEPLQRSSVSSKKMANFKGHALPGSFFLLIGLWWSVKYPFRYFYQRRKSISLGSKAGFQRLEFTEGIIKVVFALIGMMAEQFVPDGPHLKLYNYEKKQWNYLMNWQHATMYLFYGISGLVDIVTHSTNILPEALDRMMLSLAVFVEGFLFYYHIHGRSMLDFHVHQLLLITIFGGAICIFLEVFFHNSIVLEMFRTSLCILQGSWFWQIGFVLYSPSGSPEWSQVDHSNIMFLTMCYCWHYAIILLIMAVNYILVSWVVRTKIMQVPSMEIGLLKTSEREQESEDEI
;
A
#
# COMPACT_ATOMS: atom_id res chain seq x y z
N MET A 1 -13.43 4.69 73.03
CA MET A 1 -13.28 6.15 72.84
C MET A 1 -11.79 6.41 72.60
N TYR A 2 -11.39 6.60 71.35
CA TYR A 2 -9.97 6.77 70.95
C TYR A 2 -9.51 8.20 71.28
N ALA A 3 -8.36 8.33 71.95
CA ALA A 3 -7.71 9.60 72.24
C ALA A 3 -6.36 9.73 71.54
N PHE A 4 -6.16 10.93 70.99
CA PHE A 4 -5.10 11.42 70.11
C PHE A 4 -3.71 11.59 70.77
N ARG A 5 -2.65 11.35 69.99
CA ARG A 5 -1.33 12.01 70.03
C ARG A 5 -0.82 12.00 68.59
N GLY A 6 -0.28 13.04 67.97
CA GLY A 6 0.08 14.40 68.37
C GLY A 6 0.77 15.05 67.16
N LYS A 7 0.39 16.29 66.89
CA LYS A 7 0.75 17.26 65.84
C LYS A 7 2.22 17.29 65.37
N SER A 8 2.44 17.65 64.10
CA SER A 8 3.32 18.78 63.73
C SER A 8 3.16 19.20 62.25
N LEU A 9 2.72 20.45 62.04
CA LEU A 9 2.70 21.17 60.76
C LEU A 9 4.07 21.83 60.51
N ARG A 10 4.67 21.69 59.31
CA ARG A 10 5.60 22.70 58.76
C ARG A 10 5.50 22.83 57.24
N ARG A 11 5.10 24.05 56.83
CA ARG A 11 5.53 24.87 55.68
C ARG A 11 6.06 24.15 54.43
N VAL A 12 5.31 24.27 53.34
CA VAL A 12 5.79 24.10 51.97
C VAL A 12 6.32 25.45 51.48
N CYS A 13 7.61 25.50 51.11
CA CYS A 13 8.19 26.57 50.30
C CYS A 13 8.89 25.96 49.09
N VAL A 14 8.84 26.69 47.98
CA VAL A 14 9.02 26.29 46.58
C VAL A 14 10.45 25.86 46.24
N SER A 15 10.60 24.87 45.37
CA SER A 15 11.78 24.75 44.49
C SER A 15 11.39 24.15 43.14
N VAL A 16 11.37 25.00 42.12
CA VAL A 16 11.37 24.59 40.71
C VAL A 16 12.75 23.99 40.44
N ARG A 17 12.81 22.68 40.21
CA ARG A 17 14.04 22.00 39.77
C ARG A 17 13.77 21.29 38.45
N CYS A 18 14.43 21.80 37.41
CA CYS A 18 14.48 21.24 36.06
C CYS A 18 15.01 19.81 36.14
N ALA A 19 14.17 18.81 35.85
CA ALA A 19 14.56 17.40 35.85
C ALA A 19 14.91 16.97 34.42
N ARG A 20 16.20 16.71 34.19
CA ARG A 20 16.70 15.92 33.04
C ARG A 20 15.99 14.57 33.03
N MET A 21 15.26 14.28 31.96
CA MET A 21 14.60 12.99 31.76
C MET A 21 15.58 12.01 31.14
N THR A 22 16.36 11.35 31.98
CA THR A 22 17.17 10.19 31.58
C THR A 22 16.24 8.98 31.47
N PHE A 23 16.02 8.47 30.25
CA PHE A 23 15.23 7.26 30.02
C PHE A 23 15.99 6.04 30.57
N HIS A 24 15.59 5.55 31.75
CA HIS A 24 15.91 4.19 32.19
C HIS A 24 14.93 3.22 31.53
N ILE A 25 15.38 2.51 30.50
CA ILE A 25 14.68 1.33 29.98
C ILE A 25 14.74 0.26 31.08
N ARG A 26 13.64 0.08 31.82
CA ARG A 26 13.38 -1.17 32.54
C ARG A 26 13.07 -2.24 31.51
N THR A 27 14.03 -3.12 31.27
CA THR A 27 13.83 -4.38 30.56
C THR A 27 12.79 -5.22 31.29
N LEU A 28 11.60 -5.32 30.70
CA LEU A 28 10.62 -6.35 31.03
C LEU A 28 11.27 -7.72 30.71
N ARG A 29 11.72 -8.43 31.75
CA ARG A 29 12.00 -9.86 31.65
C ARG A 29 10.67 -10.59 31.50
N LEU A 30 10.31 -10.89 30.26
CA LEU A 30 9.34 -11.94 29.92
C LEU A 30 10.11 -13.25 29.66
N PRO A 31 9.58 -14.40 30.08
CA PRO A 31 10.32 -15.66 30.05
C PRO A 31 10.69 -16.07 28.63
N ALA A 32 11.91 -16.59 28.49
CA ALA A 32 12.50 -17.04 27.25
C ALA A 32 11.72 -18.24 26.69
N ALA A 33 10.94 -18.00 25.63
CA ALA A 33 10.47 -19.04 24.72
C ALA A 33 11.12 -18.77 23.35
N HIS A 34 12.06 -19.63 22.98
CA HIS A 34 12.64 -19.69 21.64
C HIS A 34 11.52 -19.84 20.60
N THR A 35 11.43 -18.90 19.64
CA THR A 35 10.64 -19.10 18.42
C THR A 35 11.40 -18.54 17.21
N PRO A 36 11.51 -19.31 16.10
CA PRO A 36 12.17 -18.87 14.86
C PRO A 36 11.44 -17.69 14.17
N ALA A 37 10.18 -17.43 14.51
CA ALA A 37 9.35 -16.37 13.92
C ALA A 37 9.93 -14.95 14.07
N ARG A 38 10.65 -14.66 15.17
CA ARG A 38 11.26 -13.33 15.39
C ARG A 38 12.40 -13.04 14.41
N CYS A 39 13.12 -14.06 13.95
CA CYS A 39 14.24 -13.91 13.03
C CYS A 39 13.75 -13.61 11.60
N HIS A 40 12.68 -14.28 11.16
CA HIS A 40 12.11 -14.09 9.82
C HIS A 40 11.43 -12.74 9.62
N ILE A 41 10.72 -12.22 10.63
CA ILE A 41 10.04 -10.91 10.55
C ILE A 41 11.06 -9.77 10.43
N THR A 42 12.13 -9.83 11.22
CA THR A 42 13.21 -8.82 11.18
C THR A 42 13.95 -8.85 9.84
N THR A 43 14.15 -10.05 9.29
CA THR A 43 14.83 -10.24 7.99
C THR A 43 13.97 -9.76 6.82
N ALA A 44 12.67 -10.03 6.81
CA ALA A 44 11.76 -9.57 5.77
C ALA A 44 11.61 -8.03 5.75
N LEU A 45 11.49 -7.42 6.93
CA LEU A 45 11.48 -5.96 7.08
C LEU A 45 12.81 -5.34 6.63
N LEU A 46 13.94 -5.97 6.96
CA LEU A 46 15.26 -5.49 6.57
C LEU A 46 15.51 -5.61 5.06
N ILE A 47 15.05 -6.68 4.40
CA ILE A 47 15.19 -6.85 2.94
C ILE A 47 14.41 -5.77 2.19
N VAL A 48 13.18 -5.46 2.60
CA VAL A 48 12.38 -4.40 1.98
C VAL A 48 12.96 -3.01 2.26
N PHE A 49 13.46 -2.77 3.48
CA PHE A 49 14.08 -1.50 3.84
C PHE A 49 15.42 -1.28 3.11
N LEU A 50 16.24 -2.33 2.95
CA LEU A 50 17.49 -2.28 2.18
C LEU A 50 17.25 -2.16 0.67
N ALA A 51 16.18 -2.76 0.14
CA ALA A 51 15.77 -2.59 -1.25
C ALA A 51 15.24 -1.16 -1.52
N SER A 52 14.61 -0.52 -0.54
CA SER A 52 14.08 0.84 -0.66
C SER A 52 15.13 1.93 -0.43
N GLY A 53 16.22 1.64 0.28
CA GLY A 53 17.17 2.64 0.79
C GLY A 53 18.53 2.74 0.09
N ARG A 54 18.85 1.91 -0.91
CA ARG A 54 20.20 1.89 -1.54
C ARG A 54 20.32 2.53 -2.93
N GLY A 55 19.27 3.15 -3.45
CA GLY A 55 19.31 3.84 -4.74
C GLY A 55 19.44 5.35 -4.62
N GLN A 56 20.63 5.87 -4.26
CA GLN A 56 21.21 7.18 -4.64
C GLN A 56 22.29 7.65 -3.64
N LEU A 57 23.50 7.11 -3.78
CA LEU A 57 24.71 7.87 -3.50
C LEU A 57 25.29 8.25 -4.86
N PHE A 58 25.26 9.55 -5.16
CA PHE A 58 25.90 10.14 -6.34
C PHE A 58 27.35 9.65 -6.45
N PRO A 59 27.79 9.04 -7.57
CA PRO A 59 29.22 8.95 -7.83
C PRO A 59 29.66 10.30 -8.42
N GLY A 60 30.28 11.13 -7.58
CA GLY A 60 31.17 12.17 -8.06
C GLY A 60 32.35 11.52 -8.78
N CYS A 61 32.37 11.58 -10.10
CA CYS A 61 33.53 11.21 -10.90
C CYS A 61 34.61 12.29 -10.78
N GLY A 62 35.37 12.25 -9.69
CA GLY A 62 36.73 12.76 -9.62
C GLY A 62 37.70 11.61 -9.86
N GLY A 63 37.96 11.30 -11.13
CA GLY A 63 38.92 10.26 -11.55
C GLY A 63 40.21 10.89 -12.08
N ARG A 64 41.15 11.12 -11.16
CA ARG A 64 42.55 11.47 -11.43
C ARG A 64 43.22 10.30 -12.18
N GLN A 65 43.68 10.53 -13.41
CA GLN A 65 44.68 9.68 -14.07
C GLN A 65 46.01 10.44 -14.05
N GLU A 66 46.95 9.97 -13.22
CA GLU A 66 48.37 10.29 -13.39
C GLU A 66 48.90 9.48 -14.57
N ASN A 67 49.43 10.16 -15.57
CA ASN A 67 50.54 9.67 -16.39
C ASN A 67 51.37 10.90 -16.75
N GLY A 68 52.60 10.91 -16.25
CA GLY A 68 53.54 12.01 -16.42
C GLY A 68 54.09 12.08 -17.84
N PHE A 69 54.18 13.29 -18.38
CA PHE A 69 55.38 13.80 -19.04
C PHE A 69 55.20 15.31 -19.22
N LEU A 70 56.01 16.11 -18.51
CA LEU A 70 56.14 17.54 -18.77
C LEU A 70 56.95 17.75 -20.06
N PRO A 71 56.63 18.81 -20.83
CA PRO A 71 57.70 19.75 -21.15
C PRO A 71 57.33 21.19 -20.81
N LYS A 72 58.39 21.93 -20.46
CA LYS A 72 58.44 23.32 -19.99
C LYS A 72 57.81 24.34 -20.96
N PRO A 73 57.40 25.52 -20.47
CA PRO A 73 56.84 26.58 -21.29
C PRO A 73 57.95 27.32 -22.03
N ASN A 74 57.72 27.64 -23.31
CA ASN A 74 58.50 28.65 -24.00
C ASN A 74 57.61 29.82 -24.41
N ARG A 75 58.16 31.00 -24.11
CA ARG A 75 57.68 32.35 -24.30
C ARG A 75 57.92 32.77 -25.75
N SER A 76 56.89 33.24 -26.44
CA SER A 76 56.99 34.38 -27.37
C SER A 76 55.60 34.86 -27.79
N ARG A 77 55.54 36.18 -27.96
CA ARG A 77 54.42 37.07 -28.27
C ARG A 77 54.77 37.69 -29.62
N GLU A 78 53.78 37.89 -30.50
CA GLU A 78 53.74 38.65 -31.79
C GLU A 78 53.09 37.79 -32.88
N GLU A 79 52.33 38.26 -33.86
CA GLU A 79 51.55 39.46 -34.15
C GLU A 79 50.64 39.09 -35.36
N MET A 80 49.58 39.88 -35.56
CA MET A 80 48.65 39.93 -36.70
C MET A 80 49.11 39.42 -38.09
N LYS A 81 48.21 38.73 -38.83
CA LYS A 81 47.60 39.26 -40.08
C LYS A 81 46.54 38.34 -40.71
N ALA A 82 45.68 39.00 -41.47
CA ALA A 82 44.46 38.56 -42.13
C ALA A 82 44.64 37.63 -43.34
N GLY A 83 43.56 36.94 -43.73
CA GLY A 83 43.31 36.50 -45.11
C GLY A 83 42.56 35.18 -45.24
N GLY A 84 41.46 35.20 -46.01
CA GLY A 84 41.01 34.03 -46.79
C GLY A 84 39.69 33.40 -46.36
N GLU A 85 38.61 33.79 -47.05
CA GLU A 85 37.40 32.97 -47.22
C GLU A 85 37.77 31.65 -47.91
N GLU A 86 37.32 30.51 -47.39
CA GLU A 86 37.04 29.35 -48.23
C GLU A 86 35.82 28.59 -47.69
N ASN A 87 34.86 28.44 -48.60
CA ASN A 87 33.50 28.01 -48.39
C ASN A 87 33.46 26.49 -48.61
N VAL A 88 33.37 25.69 -47.55
CA VAL A 88 33.18 24.23 -47.65
C VAL A 88 31.91 23.85 -46.90
N GLY A 89 30.88 23.49 -47.67
CA GLY A 89 29.56 23.11 -47.19
C GLY A 89 29.61 21.92 -46.24
N ALA A 90 29.16 22.14 -45.01
CA ALA A 90 28.80 21.09 -44.08
C ALA A 90 27.33 20.69 -44.31
N PRO A 91 26.99 19.40 -44.41
CA PRO A 91 25.61 18.98 -44.55
C PRO A 91 24.86 19.28 -43.25
N SER A 92 23.75 20.00 -43.38
CA SER A 92 22.77 20.25 -42.34
C SER A 92 22.24 18.92 -41.79
N VAL A 93 22.67 18.57 -40.58
CA VAL A 93 22.09 17.47 -39.81
C VAL A 93 20.69 17.91 -39.38
N GLU A 94 19.67 17.47 -40.10
CA GLU A 94 18.29 17.52 -39.60
C GLU A 94 18.22 16.77 -38.26
N PRO A 95 17.62 17.36 -37.21
CA PRO A 95 17.33 16.59 -36.01
C PRO A 95 16.24 15.58 -36.37
N LEU A 96 16.62 14.31 -36.35
CA LEU A 96 15.73 13.16 -36.44
C LEU A 96 14.61 13.33 -35.41
N GLN A 97 13.44 13.78 -35.86
CA GLN A 97 12.24 13.95 -35.07
C GLN A 97 11.74 12.54 -34.71
N ARG A 98 12.41 11.92 -33.73
CA ARG A 98 12.10 10.60 -33.19
C ARG A 98 10.80 10.70 -32.41
N SER A 99 9.68 10.56 -33.14
CA SER A 99 8.45 9.89 -32.74
C SER A 99 8.17 9.81 -31.23
N SER A 100 8.01 10.97 -30.59
CA SER A 100 7.46 11.10 -29.23
C SER A 100 5.94 10.86 -29.17
N VAL A 101 5.34 10.38 -30.26
CA VAL A 101 3.88 10.25 -30.41
C VAL A 101 3.36 8.90 -29.93
N SER A 102 4.21 7.86 -29.80
CA SER A 102 3.75 6.51 -29.40
C SER A 102 3.75 6.24 -27.89
N SER A 103 4.36 7.10 -27.07
CA SER A 103 4.41 6.91 -25.60
C SER A 103 3.26 7.60 -24.85
N LYS A 104 2.47 8.44 -25.54
CA LYS A 104 1.43 9.29 -24.92
C LYS A 104 0.12 8.58 -24.58
N LYS A 105 -0.06 7.30 -24.94
CA LYS A 105 -1.36 6.61 -24.81
C LYS A 105 -1.57 5.80 -23.52
N MET A 106 -0.52 5.51 -22.75
CA MET A 106 -0.64 4.58 -21.61
C MET A 106 -0.63 5.23 -20.22
N ALA A 107 0.04 6.36 -20.03
CA ALA A 107 0.02 7.09 -18.76
C ALA A 107 -0.97 8.25 -18.89
N ASN A 108 -2.18 8.06 -18.38
CA ASN A 108 -3.26 9.05 -18.46
C ASN A 108 -4.09 9.03 -17.16
N PHE A 109 -4.97 10.02 -17.01
CA PHE A 109 -5.83 10.14 -15.83
C PHE A 109 -6.64 8.85 -15.56
N LYS A 110 -7.21 8.21 -16.59
CA LYS A 110 -7.99 6.98 -16.46
C LYS A 110 -7.14 5.81 -15.94
N GLY A 111 -5.89 5.71 -16.40
CA GLY A 111 -4.93 4.71 -15.94
C GLY A 111 -4.59 4.80 -14.45
N HIS A 112 -4.84 5.95 -13.82
CA HIS A 112 -4.67 6.14 -12.37
C HIS A 112 -6.00 6.08 -11.61
N ALA A 113 -7.05 6.71 -12.14
CA ALA A 113 -8.37 6.76 -11.51
C ALA A 113 -9.04 5.37 -11.45
N LEU A 114 -8.85 4.51 -12.46
CA LEU A 114 -9.43 3.18 -12.50
C LEU A 114 -8.88 2.25 -11.40
N PRO A 115 -7.55 2.00 -11.30
CA PRO A 115 -7.01 1.21 -10.19
C PRO A 115 -7.27 1.90 -8.85
N GLY A 116 -7.19 3.23 -8.78
CA GLY A 116 -7.50 3.99 -7.57
C GLY A 116 -8.92 3.73 -7.06
N SER A 117 -9.91 3.72 -7.95
CA SER A 117 -11.30 3.42 -7.61
C SER A 117 -11.48 2.00 -7.12
N PHE A 118 -10.83 1.02 -7.74
CA PHE A 118 -10.90 -0.38 -7.35
C PHE A 118 -10.38 -0.58 -5.92
N PHE A 119 -9.18 -0.05 -5.60
CA PHE A 119 -8.61 -0.13 -4.25
C PHE A 119 -9.44 0.63 -3.21
N LEU A 120 -10.02 1.79 -3.57
CA LEU A 120 -10.94 2.52 -2.67
C LEU A 120 -12.19 1.70 -2.34
N LEU A 121 -12.84 1.11 -3.34
CA LEU A 121 -14.05 0.32 -3.12
C LEU A 121 -13.78 -0.91 -2.24
N ILE A 122 -12.70 -1.64 -2.53
CA ILE A 122 -12.30 -2.80 -1.74
C ILE A 122 -11.89 -2.40 -0.32
N GLY A 123 -11.11 -1.34 -0.17
CA GLY A 123 -10.71 -0.81 1.13
C GLY A 123 -11.90 -0.37 1.97
N LEU A 124 -12.86 0.35 1.37
CA LEU A 124 -14.09 0.76 2.06
C LEU A 124 -14.96 -0.46 2.45
N TRP A 125 -15.09 -1.44 1.56
CA TRP A 125 -15.75 -2.71 1.87
C TRP A 125 -15.10 -3.42 3.07
N TRP A 126 -13.78 -3.57 3.05
CA TRP A 126 -13.01 -4.16 4.14
C TRP A 126 -13.13 -3.38 5.46
N SER A 127 -13.26 -2.04 5.40
CA SER A 127 -13.42 -1.19 6.58
C SER A 127 -14.72 -1.43 7.33
N VAL A 128 -15.71 -2.04 6.68
CA VAL A 128 -16.98 -2.44 7.29
C VAL A 128 -16.96 -3.94 7.63
N LYS A 129 -16.49 -4.77 6.70
CA LYS A 129 -16.43 -6.23 6.84
C LYS A 129 -15.66 -6.68 8.08
N TYR A 130 -14.45 -6.17 8.31
CA TYR A 130 -13.60 -6.64 9.42
C TYR A 130 -14.14 -6.25 10.81
N PRO A 131 -14.56 -5.00 11.06
CA PRO A 131 -15.24 -4.67 12.31
C PRO A 131 -16.51 -5.49 12.52
N PHE A 132 -17.29 -5.72 11.46
CA PHE A 132 -18.52 -6.50 11.55
C PHE A 132 -18.23 -7.94 11.98
N ARG A 133 -17.25 -8.58 11.33
CA ARG A 133 -16.73 -9.91 11.71
C ARG A 133 -16.26 -9.94 13.16
N TYR A 134 -15.47 -8.96 13.57
CA TYR A 134 -14.93 -8.87 14.93
C TYR A 134 -16.03 -8.80 15.99
N PHE A 135 -17.01 -7.90 15.83
CA PHE A 135 -18.09 -7.76 16.80
C PHE A 135 -19.04 -8.96 16.84
N TYR A 136 -19.29 -9.59 15.68
CA TYR A 136 -20.17 -10.76 15.60
C TYR A 136 -19.51 -12.00 16.23
N GLN A 137 -18.22 -12.24 15.98
CA GLN A 137 -17.46 -13.37 16.56
C GLN A 137 -17.28 -13.27 18.08
N ARG A 138 -17.23 -12.06 18.62
CA ARG A 138 -17.10 -11.85 20.07
C ARG A 138 -18.32 -12.36 20.87
N ARG A 139 -19.43 -12.71 20.21
CA ARG A 139 -20.64 -13.24 20.85
C ARG A 139 -20.71 -14.77 20.72
N LYS A 140 -20.53 -15.48 21.84
CA LYS A 140 -20.41 -16.95 21.91
C LYS A 140 -21.64 -17.73 21.36
N SER A 141 -22.84 -17.15 21.27
CA SER A 141 -24.07 -17.91 20.94
C SER A 141 -24.44 -18.00 19.46
N ILE A 142 -23.70 -17.36 18.54
CA ILE A 142 -24.04 -17.34 17.08
C ILE A 142 -22.87 -17.81 16.22
N SER A 143 -22.06 -18.73 16.75
CA SER A 143 -20.74 -19.11 16.20
C SER A 143 -20.80 -19.86 14.86
N LEU A 144 -21.74 -20.80 14.69
CA LEU A 144 -21.72 -21.70 13.52
C LEU A 144 -22.24 -21.04 12.24
N GLY A 145 -23.39 -20.35 12.32
CA GLY A 145 -23.98 -19.63 11.17
C GLY A 145 -23.11 -18.45 10.70
N SER A 146 -22.44 -17.79 11.65
CA SER A 146 -21.40 -16.78 11.38
C SER A 146 -20.32 -17.31 10.45
N LYS A 147 -19.74 -18.47 10.80
CA LYS A 147 -18.56 -19.01 10.12
C LYS A 147 -18.86 -19.36 8.67
N ALA A 148 -20.00 -20.01 8.41
CA ALA A 148 -20.44 -20.33 7.05
C ALA A 148 -20.71 -19.07 6.21
N GLY A 149 -21.32 -18.03 6.82
CA GLY A 149 -21.54 -16.74 6.15
C GLY A 149 -20.23 -16.06 5.76
N PHE A 150 -19.26 -15.98 6.68
CA PHE A 150 -17.95 -15.40 6.39
C PHE A 150 -17.16 -16.21 5.36
N GLN A 151 -17.20 -17.55 5.41
CA GLN A 151 -16.58 -18.38 4.38
C GLN A 151 -17.15 -18.11 2.97
N ARG A 152 -18.47 -17.92 2.85
CA ARG A 152 -19.10 -17.55 1.57
C ARG A 152 -18.64 -16.17 1.07
N LEU A 153 -18.43 -15.21 1.98
CA LEU A 153 -17.90 -13.89 1.62
C LEU A 153 -16.46 -13.98 1.10
N GLU A 154 -15.58 -14.70 1.80
CA GLU A 154 -14.19 -14.90 1.34
C GLU A 154 -14.13 -15.65 0.00
N PHE A 155 -14.97 -16.69 -0.17
CA PHE A 155 -15.10 -17.40 -1.45
C PHE A 155 -15.56 -16.48 -2.58
N THR A 156 -16.54 -15.61 -2.32
CA THR A 156 -17.04 -14.63 -3.29
C THR A 156 -15.97 -13.59 -3.64
N GLU A 157 -15.20 -13.12 -2.66
CA GLU A 157 -14.04 -12.23 -2.90
C GLU A 157 -12.98 -12.92 -3.78
N GLY A 158 -12.74 -14.21 -3.57
CA GLY A 158 -11.87 -15.02 -4.43
C GLY A 158 -12.34 -15.05 -5.89
N ILE A 159 -13.65 -15.30 -6.12
CA ILE A 159 -14.26 -15.26 -7.46
C ILE A 159 -14.08 -13.87 -8.09
N ILE A 160 -14.40 -12.81 -7.34
CA ILE A 160 -14.26 -11.44 -7.82
C ILE A 160 -12.80 -11.17 -8.24
N LYS A 161 -11.81 -11.53 -7.42
CA LYS A 161 -10.38 -11.39 -7.76
C LYS A 161 -10.03 -12.09 -9.07
N VAL A 162 -10.45 -13.35 -9.25
CA VAL A 162 -10.18 -14.12 -10.48
C VAL A 162 -10.83 -13.46 -11.69
N VAL A 163 -12.11 -13.10 -11.61
CA VAL A 163 -12.85 -12.49 -12.72
C VAL A 163 -12.21 -11.16 -13.13
N PHE A 164 -11.91 -10.28 -12.16
CA PHE A 164 -11.26 -8.99 -12.46
C PHE A 164 -9.83 -9.17 -13.00
N ALA A 165 -9.06 -10.13 -12.49
CA ALA A 165 -7.74 -10.46 -13.02
C ALA A 165 -7.81 -10.93 -14.47
N LEU A 166 -8.77 -11.80 -14.81
CA LEU A 166 -8.98 -12.26 -16.18
C LEU A 166 -9.38 -11.12 -17.11
N ILE A 167 -10.34 -10.28 -16.71
CA ILE A 167 -10.75 -9.10 -17.48
C ILE A 167 -9.56 -8.15 -17.68
N GLY A 168 -8.78 -7.88 -16.63
CA GLY A 168 -7.59 -7.03 -16.70
C GLY A 168 -6.54 -7.58 -17.66
N MET A 169 -6.21 -8.87 -17.57
CA MET A 169 -5.28 -9.52 -18.50
C MET A 169 -5.79 -9.46 -19.95
N MET A 170 -7.07 -9.75 -20.16
CA MET A 170 -7.67 -9.68 -21.50
C MET A 170 -7.64 -8.26 -22.06
N ALA A 171 -7.99 -7.25 -21.27
CA ALA A 171 -7.98 -5.86 -21.67
C ALA A 171 -6.58 -5.38 -22.03
N GLU A 172 -5.57 -5.73 -21.22
CA GLU A 172 -4.17 -5.36 -21.48
C GLU A 172 -3.59 -6.07 -22.72
N GLN A 173 -4.01 -7.31 -22.99
CA GLN A 173 -3.45 -8.10 -24.10
C GLN A 173 -4.17 -7.87 -25.44
N PHE A 174 -5.49 -7.65 -25.43
CA PHE A 174 -6.34 -7.71 -26.63
C PHE A 174 -7.09 -6.41 -26.93
N VAL A 175 -6.75 -5.29 -26.28
CA VAL A 175 -7.15 -3.96 -26.79
C VAL A 175 -6.64 -3.81 -28.24
N PRO A 176 -7.34 -3.08 -29.15
CA PRO A 176 -6.95 -3.00 -30.57
C PRO A 176 -5.48 -2.61 -30.83
N ASP A 177 -4.90 -1.80 -29.94
CA ASP A 177 -3.49 -1.38 -30.01
C ASP A 177 -2.56 -2.23 -29.10
N GLY A 178 -3.02 -3.39 -28.62
CA GLY A 178 -2.34 -4.21 -27.61
C GLY A 178 -1.27 -5.16 -28.15
N PRO A 179 -0.51 -5.85 -27.26
CA PRO A 179 0.53 -6.80 -27.65
C PRO A 179 0.00 -8.05 -28.36
N HIS A 180 -1.27 -8.44 -28.19
CA HIS A 180 -1.87 -9.65 -28.77
C HIS A 180 -1.00 -10.90 -28.53
N LEU A 181 -0.52 -11.08 -27.29
CA LEU A 181 0.38 -12.15 -26.85
C LEU A 181 1.79 -12.15 -27.50
N LYS A 182 2.17 -11.09 -28.23
CA LYS A 182 3.51 -10.93 -28.79
C LYS A 182 4.37 -10.09 -27.86
N LEU A 183 5.24 -10.75 -27.09
CA LEU A 183 6.17 -10.10 -26.14
C LEU A 183 7.37 -9.43 -26.83
N TYR A 184 7.91 -10.07 -27.87
CA TYR A 184 9.11 -9.60 -28.56
C TYR A 184 8.85 -9.48 -30.06
N ASN A 185 9.25 -8.35 -30.64
CA ASN A 185 9.23 -8.17 -32.08
C ASN A 185 10.61 -8.52 -32.64
N TYR A 186 10.72 -9.70 -33.24
CA TYR A 186 11.97 -10.21 -33.81
C TYR A 186 12.43 -9.43 -35.05
N GLU A 187 11.51 -8.86 -35.84
CA GLU A 187 11.85 -8.04 -37.01
C GLU A 187 12.53 -6.74 -36.60
N LYS A 188 11.96 -6.07 -35.58
CA LYS A 188 12.46 -4.79 -35.05
C LYS A 188 13.47 -4.95 -33.92
N LYS A 189 13.78 -6.19 -33.52
CA LYS A 189 14.66 -6.57 -32.40
C LYS A 189 14.40 -5.78 -31.11
N GLN A 190 13.12 -5.60 -30.76
CA GLN A 190 12.71 -4.83 -29.58
C GLN A 190 11.54 -5.46 -28.84
N TRP A 191 11.44 -5.16 -27.55
CA TRP A 191 10.30 -5.52 -26.70
C TRP A 191 9.04 -4.79 -27.15
N ASN A 192 7.90 -5.47 -27.06
CA ASN A 192 6.62 -4.94 -27.51
C ASN A 192 5.69 -4.71 -26.31
N TYR A 193 5.21 -3.48 -26.13
CA TYR A 193 4.21 -3.12 -25.10
C TYR A 193 4.55 -3.65 -23.68
N LEU A 194 5.80 -3.46 -23.24
CA LEU A 194 6.30 -4.02 -21.98
C LEU A 194 5.49 -3.56 -20.75
N MET A 195 4.91 -2.36 -20.82
CA MET A 195 3.99 -1.82 -19.82
C MET A 195 2.73 -2.69 -19.65
N ASN A 196 2.07 -3.05 -20.74
CA ASN A 196 0.90 -3.93 -20.73
C ASN A 196 1.26 -5.32 -20.19
N TRP A 197 2.47 -5.82 -20.47
CA TRP A 197 2.97 -7.07 -19.90
C TRP A 197 3.22 -7.00 -18.40
N GLN A 198 3.71 -5.87 -17.88
CA GLN A 198 3.82 -5.65 -16.44
C GLN A 198 2.44 -5.66 -15.77
N HIS A 199 1.45 -4.96 -16.33
CA HIS A 199 0.08 -4.99 -15.80
C HIS A 199 -0.55 -6.39 -15.90
N ALA A 200 -0.39 -7.10 -17.02
CA ALA A 200 -0.88 -8.46 -17.17
C ALA A 200 -0.24 -9.41 -16.14
N THR A 201 1.05 -9.23 -15.84
CA THR A 201 1.76 -9.99 -14.79
C THR A 201 1.20 -9.67 -13.41
N MET A 202 0.97 -8.40 -13.10
CA MET A 202 0.32 -7.99 -11.84
C MET A 202 -1.06 -8.64 -11.69
N TYR A 203 -1.92 -8.57 -12.72
CA TYR A 203 -3.24 -9.21 -12.71
C TYR A 203 -3.16 -10.72 -12.52
N LEU A 204 -2.19 -11.40 -13.16
CA LEU A 204 -1.98 -12.83 -12.98
C LEU A 204 -1.77 -13.21 -11.50
N PHE A 205 -0.95 -12.47 -10.77
CA PHE A 205 -0.71 -12.76 -9.34
C PHE A 205 -1.93 -12.51 -8.46
N TYR A 206 -2.72 -11.46 -8.74
CA TYR A 206 -4.02 -11.27 -8.06
C TYR A 206 -5.02 -12.37 -8.41
N GLY A 207 -5.00 -12.88 -9.64
CA GLY A 207 -5.81 -14.03 -10.07
C GLY A 207 -5.41 -15.31 -9.33
N ILE A 208 -4.12 -15.57 -9.17
CA ILE A 208 -3.61 -16.70 -8.37
C ILE A 208 -4.05 -16.57 -6.91
N SER A 209 -3.95 -15.37 -6.32
CA SER A 209 -4.46 -15.11 -4.97
C SER A 209 -5.95 -15.41 -4.86
N GLY A 210 -6.77 -14.96 -5.81
CA GLY A 210 -8.20 -15.26 -5.83
C GLY A 210 -8.51 -16.76 -5.95
N LEU A 211 -7.74 -17.50 -6.75
CA LEU A 211 -7.87 -18.95 -6.87
C LEU A 211 -7.55 -19.65 -5.54
N VAL A 212 -6.50 -19.21 -4.85
CA VAL A 212 -6.16 -19.76 -3.53
C VAL A 212 -7.25 -19.45 -2.50
N ASP A 213 -7.87 -18.28 -2.53
CA ASP A 213 -9.02 -17.96 -1.66
C ASP A 213 -10.20 -18.91 -1.93
N ILE A 214 -10.54 -19.14 -3.21
CA ILE A 214 -11.61 -20.07 -3.62
C ILE A 214 -11.32 -21.48 -3.07
N VAL A 215 -10.13 -22.01 -3.30
CA VAL A 215 -9.78 -23.38 -2.86
C VAL A 215 -9.76 -23.47 -1.33
N THR A 216 -9.21 -22.48 -0.64
CA THR A 216 -9.12 -22.43 0.83
C THR A 216 -10.51 -22.35 1.48
N HIS A 217 -11.49 -21.68 0.85
CA HIS A 217 -12.83 -21.50 1.41
C HIS A 217 -13.91 -22.43 0.85
N SER A 218 -13.61 -23.23 -0.18
CA SER A 218 -14.49 -24.29 -0.69
C SER A 218 -14.06 -25.69 -0.27
N THR A 219 -12.77 -25.87 0.03
CA THR A 219 -12.20 -27.17 0.41
C THR A 219 -11.45 -27.04 1.74
N ASN A 220 -11.31 -28.16 2.46
CA ASN A 220 -10.47 -28.21 3.67
C ASN A 220 -9.03 -28.67 3.35
N ILE A 221 -8.58 -28.56 2.09
CA ILE A 221 -7.30 -29.11 1.63
C ILE A 221 -6.14 -28.16 1.96
N LEU A 222 -6.37 -26.84 1.86
CA LEU A 222 -5.33 -25.83 2.06
C LEU A 222 -5.41 -25.22 3.47
N PRO A 223 -4.27 -24.92 4.10
CA PRO A 223 -4.23 -24.13 5.33
C PRO A 223 -4.79 -22.71 5.13
N GLU A 224 -5.57 -22.21 6.09
CA GLU A 224 -6.10 -20.81 6.17
C GLU A 224 -5.01 -19.73 6.29
N ALA A 225 -3.74 -20.07 6.10
CA ALA A 225 -2.61 -19.14 6.07
C ALA A 225 -2.18 -18.82 4.64
N LEU A 226 -2.52 -19.69 3.67
CA LEU A 226 -2.06 -19.57 2.28
C LEU A 226 -2.79 -18.47 1.51
N ASP A 227 -4.08 -18.24 1.78
CA ASP A 227 -4.86 -17.11 1.27
C ASP A 227 -4.17 -15.76 1.56
N ARG A 228 -3.77 -15.54 2.81
CA ARG A 228 -3.06 -14.33 3.26
C ARG A 228 -1.66 -14.26 2.66
N MET A 229 -0.93 -15.37 2.65
CA MET A 229 0.41 -15.42 2.05
C MET A 229 0.35 -15.05 0.57
N MET A 230 -0.64 -15.56 -0.16
CA MET A 230 -0.77 -15.29 -1.58
C MET A 230 -1.23 -13.87 -1.88
N LEU A 231 -2.12 -13.31 -1.07
CA LEU A 231 -2.47 -11.89 -1.18
C LEU A 231 -1.25 -10.99 -0.90
N SER A 232 -0.44 -11.31 0.11
CA SER A 232 0.80 -10.58 0.40
C SER A 232 1.77 -10.64 -0.78
N LEU A 233 1.95 -11.83 -1.38
CA LEU A 233 2.80 -11.99 -2.54
C LEU A 233 2.28 -11.20 -3.75
N ALA A 234 0.97 -11.19 -4.00
CA ALA A 234 0.38 -10.41 -5.08
C ALA A 234 0.65 -8.91 -4.93
N VAL A 235 0.43 -8.36 -3.73
CA VAL A 235 0.72 -6.94 -3.43
C VAL A 235 2.24 -6.66 -3.47
N PHE A 236 3.08 -7.61 -3.06
CA PHE A 236 4.52 -7.47 -3.19
C PHE A 236 4.95 -7.41 -4.66
N VAL A 237 4.41 -8.28 -5.52
CA VAL A 237 4.70 -8.29 -6.96
C VAL A 237 4.20 -7.01 -7.63
N GLU A 238 3.03 -6.49 -7.24
CA GLU A 238 2.56 -5.15 -7.64
C GLU A 238 3.65 -4.10 -7.34
N GLY A 239 4.09 -4.00 -6.08
CA GLY A 239 5.11 -3.03 -5.66
C GLY A 239 6.44 -3.23 -6.37
N PHE A 240 6.87 -4.48 -6.58
CA PHE A 240 8.12 -4.81 -7.26
C PHE A 240 8.12 -4.38 -8.73
N LEU A 241 7.04 -4.69 -9.47
CA LEU A 241 6.90 -4.25 -10.87
C LEU A 241 6.81 -2.74 -10.95
N PHE A 242 6.07 -2.11 -10.04
CA PHE A 242 5.89 -0.66 -9.99
C PHE A 242 7.20 0.08 -9.63
N TYR A 243 8.08 -0.52 -8.81
CA TYR A 243 9.39 0.04 -8.49
C TYR A 243 10.26 0.23 -9.74
N TYR A 244 10.29 -0.76 -10.63
CA TYR A 244 11.03 -0.63 -11.89
C TYR A 244 10.30 0.20 -12.93
N HIS A 245 8.98 0.36 -12.80
CA HIS A 245 8.19 1.24 -13.66
C HIS A 245 8.53 2.74 -13.49
N ILE A 246 8.93 3.16 -12.29
CA ILE A 246 9.15 4.58 -11.99
C ILE A 246 10.57 5.07 -12.31
N HIS A 247 11.48 4.16 -12.67
CA HIS A 247 12.86 4.52 -12.98
C HIS A 247 12.94 5.44 -14.21
N GLY A 248 13.63 6.57 -14.07
CA GLY A 248 13.86 7.53 -15.16
C GLY A 248 12.75 8.58 -15.36
N ARG A 249 11.77 8.67 -14.45
CA ARG A 249 10.75 9.73 -14.45
C ARG A 249 11.28 11.05 -13.88
N SER A 250 10.55 12.14 -14.13
CA SER A 250 10.85 13.46 -13.56
C SER A 250 10.74 13.46 -12.03
N MET A 251 11.35 14.43 -11.35
CA MET A 251 11.43 14.48 -9.89
C MET A 251 10.06 14.41 -9.21
N LEU A 252 9.08 15.19 -9.66
CA LEU A 252 7.73 15.20 -9.11
C LEU A 252 6.99 13.87 -9.33
N ASP A 253 7.01 13.38 -10.58
CA ASP A 253 6.37 12.12 -10.97
C ASP A 253 6.96 10.93 -10.19
N PHE A 254 8.29 10.87 -10.09
CA PHE A 254 9.00 9.90 -9.28
C PHE A 254 8.57 9.96 -7.81
N HIS A 255 8.53 11.15 -7.21
CA HIS A 255 8.18 11.33 -5.79
C HIS A 255 6.77 10.86 -5.46
N VAL A 256 5.77 11.24 -6.27
CA VAL A 256 4.38 10.82 -6.00
C VAL A 256 4.20 9.31 -6.12
N HIS A 257 4.92 8.66 -7.04
CA HIS A 257 4.91 7.21 -7.16
C HIS A 257 5.74 6.51 -6.07
N GLN A 258 6.80 7.13 -5.57
CA GLN A 258 7.54 6.60 -4.42
C GLN A 258 6.68 6.56 -3.15
N LEU A 259 5.88 7.60 -2.89
CA LEU A 259 4.92 7.58 -1.77
C LEU A 259 3.92 6.43 -1.90
N LEU A 260 3.45 6.14 -3.11
CA LEU A 260 2.59 4.99 -3.39
C LEU A 260 3.29 3.66 -3.11
N LEU A 261 4.55 3.51 -3.53
CA LEU A 261 5.35 2.30 -3.25
C LEU A 261 5.50 2.04 -1.76
N ILE A 262 5.70 3.08 -0.95
CA ILE A 262 5.74 2.95 0.51
C ILE A 262 4.41 2.36 1.02
N THR A 263 3.27 2.83 0.51
CA THR A 263 1.96 2.26 0.86
C THR A 263 1.85 0.79 0.47
N ILE A 264 2.22 0.44 -0.77
CA ILE A 264 2.10 -0.91 -1.32
C ILE A 264 2.96 -1.90 -0.53
N PHE A 265 4.25 -1.60 -0.35
CA PHE A 265 5.14 -2.47 0.42
C PHE A 265 4.73 -2.56 1.90
N GLY A 266 4.28 -1.46 2.50
CA GLY A 266 3.69 -1.47 3.85
C GLY A 266 2.48 -2.40 3.93
N GLY A 267 1.62 -2.38 2.91
CA GLY A 267 0.46 -3.27 2.78
C GLY A 267 0.88 -4.73 2.65
N ALA A 268 1.82 -5.04 1.77
CA ALA A 268 2.36 -6.39 1.57
C ALA A 268 2.93 -6.98 2.87
N ILE A 269 3.70 -6.17 3.62
CA ILE A 269 4.25 -6.54 4.93
C ILE A 269 3.12 -6.75 5.94
N CYS A 270 2.14 -5.86 6.00
CA CYS A 270 1.00 -5.99 6.91
C CYS A 270 0.24 -7.30 6.67
N ILE A 271 -0.08 -7.61 5.40
CA ILE A 271 -0.73 -8.87 5.02
C ILE A 271 0.13 -10.06 5.42
N PHE A 272 1.44 -10.00 5.20
CA PHE A 272 2.35 -11.08 5.57
C PHE A 272 2.35 -11.33 7.08
N LEU A 273 2.27 -10.29 7.90
CA LEU A 273 2.16 -10.44 9.35
C LEU A 273 0.85 -11.14 9.75
N GLU A 274 -0.23 -11.00 8.98
CA GLU A 274 -1.49 -11.72 9.23
C GLU A 274 -1.36 -13.25 9.06
N VAL A 275 -0.31 -13.74 8.40
CA VAL A 275 0.04 -15.17 8.30
C VAL A 275 0.44 -15.73 9.66
N PHE A 276 1.10 -14.93 10.51
CA PHE A 276 1.54 -15.37 11.84
C PHE A 276 0.57 -14.96 12.95
N PHE A 277 -0.10 -13.82 12.77
CA PHE A 277 -1.02 -13.24 13.75
C PHE A 277 -2.47 -13.35 13.27
N HIS A 278 -2.97 -14.59 13.22
CA HIS A 278 -4.31 -14.87 12.74
C HIS A 278 -5.39 -14.12 13.53
N ASN A 279 -6.42 -13.63 12.83
CA ASN A 279 -7.58 -12.93 13.39
C ASN A 279 -7.26 -11.67 14.23
N SER A 280 -6.12 -11.02 13.99
CA SER A 280 -5.81 -9.72 14.59
C SER A 280 -6.58 -8.61 13.85
N ILE A 281 -7.67 -8.12 14.46
CA ILE A 281 -8.44 -6.99 13.93
C ILE A 281 -7.56 -5.75 13.71
N VAL A 282 -6.48 -5.57 14.50
CA VAL A 282 -5.56 -4.45 14.34
C VAL A 282 -4.82 -4.53 13.00
N LEU A 283 -4.33 -5.71 12.62
CA LEU A 283 -3.66 -5.91 11.33
C LEU A 283 -4.66 -5.80 10.17
N GLU A 284 -5.85 -6.41 10.31
CA GLU A 284 -6.91 -6.31 9.30
C GLU A 284 -7.31 -4.84 9.05
N MET A 285 -7.45 -4.05 10.10
CA MET A 285 -7.76 -2.61 10.01
C MET A 285 -6.59 -1.79 9.46
N PHE A 286 -5.35 -2.12 9.83
CA PHE A 286 -4.16 -1.43 9.33
C PHE A 286 -3.92 -1.69 7.83
N ARG A 287 -4.05 -2.95 7.39
CA ARG A 287 -4.05 -3.28 5.96
C ARG A 287 -5.16 -2.53 5.22
N THR A 288 -6.35 -2.47 5.81
CA THR A 288 -7.49 -1.79 5.21
C THR A 288 -7.21 -0.29 5.03
N SER A 289 -6.64 0.39 6.03
CA SER A 289 -6.29 1.81 5.90
C SER A 289 -5.22 2.04 4.83
N LEU A 290 -4.24 1.14 4.70
CA LEU A 290 -3.23 1.20 3.62
C LEU A 290 -3.85 0.97 2.24
N CYS A 291 -4.82 0.05 2.11
CA CYS A 291 -5.52 -0.18 0.85
C CYS A 291 -6.33 1.06 0.41
N ILE A 292 -7.04 1.71 1.34
CA ILE A 292 -7.73 2.97 1.05
C ILE A 292 -6.72 4.07 0.69
N LEU A 293 -5.58 4.13 1.39
CA LEU A 293 -4.52 5.10 1.09
C LEU A 293 -3.99 4.91 -0.33
N GLN A 294 -3.65 3.68 -0.70
CA GLN A 294 -3.21 3.30 -2.05
C GLN A 294 -4.23 3.77 -3.09
N GLY A 295 -5.51 3.48 -2.89
CA GLY A 295 -6.57 3.89 -3.81
C GLY A 295 -6.75 5.41 -3.91
N SER A 296 -6.79 6.11 -2.78
CA SER A 296 -6.91 7.59 -2.75
C SER A 296 -5.70 8.28 -3.37
N TRP A 297 -4.52 7.68 -3.22
CA TRP A 297 -3.28 8.25 -3.70
C TRP A 297 -3.09 8.04 -5.19
N PHE A 298 -3.56 6.92 -5.75
CA PHE A 298 -3.69 6.77 -7.21
C PHE A 298 -4.52 7.91 -7.82
N TRP A 299 -5.64 8.28 -7.21
CA TRP A 299 -6.42 9.46 -7.64
C TRP A 299 -5.60 10.74 -7.55
N GLN A 300 -4.87 10.96 -6.45
CA GLN A 300 -4.02 12.13 -6.29
C GLN A 300 -2.94 12.22 -7.38
N ILE A 301 -2.28 11.10 -7.72
CA ILE A 301 -1.33 11.03 -8.84
C ILE A 301 -2.02 11.42 -10.15
N GLY A 302 -3.23 10.89 -10.39
CA GLY A 302 -4.06 11.23 -11.54
C GLY A 302 -4.27 12.75 -11.66
N PHE A 303 -4.68 13.42 -10.59
CA PHE A 303 -4.90 14.88 -10.58
C PHE A 303 -3.62 15.70 -10.77
N VAL A 304 -2.52 15.27 -10.16
CA VAL A 304 -1.25 16.03 -10.20
C VAL A 304 -0.59 15.92 -11.57
N LEU A 305 -0.58 14.72 -12.17
CA LEU A 305 0.11 14.47 -13.45
C LEU A 305 -0.79 14.67 -14.67
N TYR A 306 -2.11 14.55 -14.51
CA TYR A 306 -3.07 14.61 -15.61
C TYR A 306 -4.28 15.46 -15.21
N SER A 307 -4.10 16.78 -15.15
CA SER A 307 -5.19 17.70 -14.78
C SER A 307 -6.41 17.51 -15.70
N PRO A 308 -7.54 16.97 -15.20
CA PRO A 308 -8.71 16.70 -16.03
C PRO A 308 -9.48 17.98 -16.37
N SER A 309 -9.28 19.06 -15.60
CA SER A 309 -9.96 20.35 -15.75
C SER A 309 -9.14 21.39 -16.53
N GLY A 310 -7.98 21.01 -17.07
CA GLY A 310 -7.10 21.93 -17.80
C GLY A 310 -6.45 22.98 -16.91
N SER A 311 -6.33 22.71 -15.60
CA SER A 311 -5.57 23.58 -14.70
C SER A 311 -4.08 23.62 -15.13
N PRO A 312 -3.34 24.69 -14.78
CA PRO A 312 -1.91 24.75 -15.08
C PRO A 312 -1.19 23.49 -14.61
N GLU A 313 -0.29 22.97 -15.46
CA GLU A 313 0.51 21.80 -15.14
C GLU A 313 1.44 22.10 -13.95
N TRP A 314 1.60 21.10 -13.09
CA TRP A 314 2.51 21.19 -11.95
C TRP A 314 3.96 21.20 -12.44
N SER A 315 4.75 22.14 -11.91
CA SER A 315 6.19 22.18 -12.19
C SER A 315 6.86 20.90 -11.68
N GLN A 316 7.50 20.18 -12.60
CA GLN A 316 8.09 18.86 -12.38
C GLN A 316 9.43 18.91 -11.62
N VAL A 317 10.01 20.10 -11.46
CA VAL A 317 11.32 20.34 -10.84
C VAL A 317 11.23 21.21 -9.58
N ASP A 318 10.03 21.70 -9.25
CA ASP A 318 9.82 22.56 -8.10
C ASP A 318 9.77 21.75 -6.80
N HIS A 319 10.71 22.03 -5.90
CA HIS A 319 10.80 21.38 -4.60
C HIS A 319 9.60 21.71 -3.69
N SER A 320 8.97 22.87 -3.83
CA SER A 320 7.78 23.22 -3.05
C SER A 320 6.61 22.28 -3.32
N ASN A 321 6.47 21.79 -4.56
CA ASN A 321 5.46 20.78 -4.91
C ASN A 321 5.73 19.45 -4.20
N ILE A 322 7.00 19.04 -4.07
CA ILE A 322 7.42 17.83 -3.35
C ILE A 322 7.05 17.93 -1.86
N MET A 323 7.35 19.08 -1.23
CA MET A 323 7.00 19.33 0.16
C MET A 323 5.48 19.30 0.37
N PHE A 324 4.73 20.00 -0.50
CA PHE A 324 3.27 20.01 -0.44
C PHE A 324 2.66 18.61 -0.58
N LEU A 325 3.10 17.83 -1.56
CA LEU A 325 2.55 16.49 -1.79
C LEU A 325 2.90 15.52 -0.67
N THR A 326 4.05 15.68 -0.03
CA THR A 326 4.38 14.91 1.18
C THR A 326 3.43 15.23 2.33
N MET A 327 3.10 16.51 2.54
CA MET A 327 2.08 16.91 3.52
C MET A 327 0.69 16.38 3.15
N CYS A 328 0.32 16.50 1.87
CA CYS A 328 -0.95 16.01 1.32
C CYS A 328 -1.12 14.51 1.56
N TYR A 329 -0.07 13.71 1.35
CA TYR A 329 -0.06 12.27 1.65
C TYR A 329 -0.41 11.98 3.13
N CYS A 330 0.18 12.73 4.04
CA CYS A 330 -0.13 12.62 5.48
C CYS A 330 -1.57 13.04 5.78
N TRP A 331 -2.11 14.06 5.11
CA TRP A 331 -3.51 14.47 5.26
C TRP A 331 -4.48 13.41 4.75
N HIS A 332 -4.20 12.78 3.60
CA HIS A 332 -4.95 11.62 3.12
C HIS A 332 -4.99 10.55 4.20
N TYR A 333 -3.84 10.19 4.78
CA TYR A 333 -3.80 9.17 5.81
C TYR A 333 -4.57 9.56 7.08
N ALA A 334 -4.48 10.80 7.53
CA ALA A 334 -5.26 11.30 8.67
C ALA A 334 -6.79 11.20 8.42
N ILE A 335 -7.26 11.59 7.23
CA ILE A 335 -8.67 11.46 6.84
C ILE A 335 -9.09 9.99 6.79
N ILE A 336 -8.23 9.11 6.26
CA ILE A 336 -8.51 7.68 6.19
C ILE A 336 -8.65 7.09 7.61
N LEU A 337 -7.78 7.46 8.55
CA LEU A 337 -7.92 7.03 9.94
C LEU A 337 -9.25 7.50 10.55
N LEU A 338 -9.72 8.70 10.21
CA LEU A 338 -11.04 9.19 10.61
C LEU A 338 -12.16 8.34 10.00
N ILE A 339 -12.10 8.03 8.70
CA ILE A 339 -13.08 7.16 8.02
C ILE A 339 -13.12 5.78 8.69
N MET A 340 -11.95 5.18 8.97
CA MET A 340 -11.85 3.90 9.66
C MET A 340 -12.48 3.94 11.06
N ALA A 341 -12.24 5.02 11.82
CA ALA A 341 -12.83 5.20 13.14
C ALA A 341 -14.36 5.35 13.09
N VAL A 342 -14.87 6.16 12.15
CA VAL A 342 -16.31 6.34 11.92
C VAL A 342 -16.96 5.00 11.55
N ASN A 343 -16.40 4.27 10.59
CA ASN A 343 -16.94 2.97 10.17
C ASN A 343 -16.93 1.95 11.31
N TYR A 344 -15.84 1.90 12.10
CA TYR A 344 -15.76 1.02 13.26
C TYR A 344 -16.85 1.34 14.32
N ILE A 345 -17.07 2.63 14.62
CA ILE A 345 -18.10 3.07 15.56
C ILE A 345 -19.50 2.76 15.01
N LEU A 346 -19.77 3.09 13.75
CA LEU A 346 -21.06 2.83 13.09
C LEU A 346 -21.40 1.35 13.10
N VAL A 347 -20.45 0.49 12.71
CA VAL A 347 -20.65 -0.97 12.74
C VAL A 347 -20.87 -1.46 14.17
N SER A 348 -20.12 -0.97 15.14
CA SER A 348 -20.34 -1.31 16.55
C SER A 348 -21.75 -0.93 17.01
N TRP A 349 -22.21 0.27 16.65
CA TRP A 349 -23.55 0.76 16.98
C TRP A 349 -24.65 -0.06 16.29
N VAL A 350 -24.53 -0.35 15.00
CA VAL A 350 -25.50 -1.16 14.24
C VAL A 350 -25.58 -2.57 14.82
N VAL A 351 -24.44 -3.23 15.03
CA VAL A 351 -24.43 -4.59 15.60
C VAL A 351 -25.07 -4.57 17.00
N ARG A 352 -24.73 -3.59 17.85
CA ARG A 352 -25.28 -3.45 19.21
C ARG A 352 -26.77 -3.14 19.25
N THR A 353 -27.30 -2.33 18.34
CA THR A 353 -28.68 -1.84 18.41
C THR A 353 -29.66 -2.70 17.61
N LYS A 354 -29.29 -3.10 16.39
CA LYS A 354 -30.21 -3.76 15.46
C LYS A 354 -30.15 -5.28 15.56
N ILE A 355 -28.98 -5.84 15.81
CA ILE A 355 -28.78 -7.29 15.83
C ILE A 355 -28.89 -7.84 17.27
N MET A 356 -28.52 -7.06 18.29
CA MET A 356 -28.65 -7.51 19.70
C MET A 356 -30.06 -7.43 20.29
N GLN A 357 -31.02 -6.74 19.67
CA GLN A 357 -32.40 -6.67 20.18
C GLN A 357 -33.24 -7.92 19.83
N VAL A 358 -32.90 -8.61 18.74
CA VAL A 358 -33.66 -9.78 18.23
C VAL A 358 -33.66 -11.02 19.16
N PRO A 359 -32.62 -11.34 19.96
CA PRO A 359 -32.65 -12.53 20.83
C PRO A 359 -33.60 -12.44 22.04
N SER A 360 -34.06 -11.24 22.42
CA SER A 360 -34.90 -11.10 23.62
C SER A 360 -36.38 -11.44 23.36
N MET A 361 -36.84 -11.44 22.11
CA MET A 361 -38.24 -11.73 21.77
C MET A 361 -38.51 -13.24 21.66
N GLU A 362 -37.60 -14.02 21.06
CA GLU A 362 -37.76 -15.48 20.93
C GLU A 362 -37.66 -16.21 22.28
N ILE A 363 -36.77 -15.76 23.19
CA ILE A 363 -36.66 -16.34 24.53
C ILE A 363 -37.90 -16.00 25.38
N GLY A 364 -38.52 -14.85 25.16
CA GLY A 364 -39.79 -14.49 25.79
C GLY A 364 -40.94 -15.40 25.33
N LEU A 365 -41.03 -15.67 24.02
CA LEU A 365 -42.06 -16.55 23.44
C LEU A 365 -41.92 -18.02 23.85
N LEU A 366 -40.71 -18.57 23.86
CA LEU A 366 -40.47 -19.94 24.33
C LEU A 366 -40.81 -20.10 25.82
N LYS A 367 -40.43 -19.12 26.65
CA LYS A 367 -40.77 -19.14 28.07
C LYS A 367 -42.26 -18.94 28.35
N THR A 368 -42.99 -18.30 27.45
CA THR A 368 -44.45 -18.17 27.55
C THR A 368 -45.13 -19.47 27.13
N SER A 369 -44.64 -20.10 26.05
CA SER A 369 -45.10 -21.41 25.57
C SER A 369 -44.85 -22.53 26.58
N GLU A 370 -43.68 -22.61 27.22
CA GLU A 370 -43.40 -23.60 28.26
C GLU A 370 -44.31 -23.43 29.48
N ARG A 371 -44.67 -22.18 29.81
CA ARG A 371 -45.52 -21.86 30.96
C ARG A 371 -47.00 -22.11 30.68
N GLU A 372 -47.46 -21.91 29.45
CA GLU A 372 -48.80 -22.29 29.00
C GLU A 372 -48.94 -23.82 28.97
N GLN A 373 -47.90 -24.52 28.53
CA GLN A 373 -47.88 -25.99 28.46
C GLN A 373 -47.82 -26.66 29.84
N GLU A 374 -47.07 -26.11 30.80
CA GLU A 374 -47.14 -26.54 32.21
C GLU A 374 -48.52 -26.31 32.85
N SER A 375 -49.26 -25.29 32.40
CA SER A 375 -50.59 -24.99 32.96
C SER A 375 -51.73 -25.83 32.38
N GLU A 376 -51.55 -26.41 31.19
CA GLU A 376 -52.52 -27.32 30.58
C GLU A 376 -52.39 -28.76 31.12
N ASP A 377 -51.21 -29.16 31.58
CA ASP A 377 -50.96 -30.49 32.17
C ASP A 377 -51.39 -30.60 33.66
N GLU A 378 -51.78 -29.49 34.31
CA GLU A 378 -52.25 -29.44 35.70
C GLU A 378 -53.80 -29.45 35.87
N ILE A 379 -54.59 -29.63 34.80
CA ILE A 379 -56.07 -29.61 34.84
C ILE A 379 -56.69 -31.02 34.80
#